data_AF-A0A928VK95-F1
#
_entry.id   AF-A0A928VK95-F1
#
_cell.length_a   1.000
_cell.length_b   1.000
_cell.length_c   1.000
_cell.angle_alpha   90.00
_cell.angle_beta   90.00
_cell.angle_gamma   90.00
#
_symmetry.space_group_name_H-M   'P 1'
#
loop_
_entity.id
_entity.type
_entity.pdbx_description
1 polymer ?
#
loop_
_entity_poly.entity_id
_entity_poly.type
_entity_poly.pdbx_seq_one_letter_code
_entity_poly.pdbx_strand_id
1 'polypeptide(L)'
;MLDLALAIVWVLALGGITFFNQLGSIGLVDETEPLFVEAARQMTVTGNWITPYFNQMTRFDKPPLVYWLMAIGFKTIGVDEWAARLPS
;
A
#
# COMPACT_ATOMS: atom_id res chain seq x y z
N MET A 1 -18.51 12.05 -29.64
CA MET A 1 -17.78 12.56 -28.45
C MET A 1 -18.32 11.97 -27.16
N LEU A 2 -19.64 11.92 -26.95
CA LEU A 2 -20.25 11.28 -25.78
C LEU A 2 -19.95 9.78 -25.67
N ASP A 3 -20.02 9.04 -26.77
CA ASP A 3 -19.77 7.58 -26.76
C ASP A 3 -18.32 7.24 -26.40
N LEU A 4 -17.36 8.04 -26.88
CA LEU A 4 -15.94 7.89 -26.54
C LEU A 4 -15.71 8.15 -25.05
N ALA A 5 -16.32 9.21 -24.50
CA ALA A 5 -16.23 9.51 -23.08
C ALA A 5 -16.80 8.37 -22.22
N LEU A 6 -17.95 7.84 -22.60
CA LEU A 6 -18.59 6.72 -21.90
C LEU A 6 -17.72 5.45 -21.95
N ALA A 7 -17.13 5.15 -23.11
CA ALA A 7 -16.21 4.02 -23.25
C ALA A 7 -14.99 4.16 -22.33
N ILE A 8 -14.39 5.35 -22.25
CA ILE A 8 -13.26 5.62 -21.33
C ILE A 8 -13.67 5.41 -19.88
N VAL A 9 -14.84 5.93 -19.48
CA VAL A 9 -15.35 5.74 -18.11
C VAL A 9 -15.54 4.26 -17.78
N TRP A 10 -16.12 3.47 -18.70
CA TRP A 10 -16.29 2.03 -18.47
C TRP A 10 -14.97 1.29 -18.39
N VAL A 11 -14.00 1.62 -19.22
CA VAL A 11 -12.66 1.01 -19.17
C VAL A 11 -11.97 1.33 -17.85
N LEU A 12 -12.03 2.58 -17.39
CA LEU A 12 -11.45 2.98 -16.10
C LEU A 12 -12.18 2.32 -14.92
N ALA A 13 -13.52 2.24 -14.97
CA ALA A 13 -14.31 1.62 -13.92
C ALA A 13 -14.02 0.12 -13.81
N LEU A 14 -14.05 -0.61 -14.93
CA LEU A 14 -13.75 -2.04 -14.96
C LEU A 14 -12.30 -2.31 -14.56
N GLY A 15 -11.36 -1.54 -15.10
CA GLY A 15 -9.95 -1.62 -14.73
C GLY A 15 -9.73 -1.39 -13.24
N GLY A 16 -10.35 -0.34 -12.68
CA GLY A 16 -10.31 -0.05 -11.24
C GLY A 16 -10.90 -1.17 -10.40
N ILE A 17 -12.08 -1.69 -10.75
CA ILE A 17 -12.68 -2.82 -10.04
C ILE A 17 -11.75 -4.03 -10.07
N THR A 18 -11.20 -4.40 -11.22
CA THR A 18 -10.30 -5.56 -11.33
C THR A 18 -8.97 -5.37 -10.59
N PHE A 19 -8.46 -4.14 -10.54
CA PHE A 19 -7.18 -3.82 -9.90
C PHE A 19 -7.28 -3.81 -8.37
N PHE A 20 -8.37 -3.27 -7.82
CA PHE A 20 -8.54 -3.11 -6.37
C PHE A 20 -9.30 -4.25 -5.69
N ASN A 21 -9.99 -5.10 -6.47
CA ASN A 21 -10.71 -6.24 -5.93
C ASN A 21 -9.73 -7.27 -5.33
N GLN A 22 -10.06 -7.80 -4.15
CA GLN A 22 -9.33 -8.88 -3.48
C GLN A 22 -7.87 -8.59 -3.06
N LEU A 23 -7.43 -7.32 -3.02
CA LEU A 23 -6.07 -6.99 -2.53
C LEU A 23 -5.80 -7.52 -1.11
N GLY A 24 -6.81 -7.57 -0.23
CA GLY A 24 -6.71 -8.12 1.13
C GLY A 24 -7.19 -9.56 1.29
N SER A 25 -7.40 -10.31 0.19
CA SER A 25 -7.99 -11.65 0.26
C SER A 25 -7.08 -12.73 0.83
N ILE A 26 -5.77 -12.47 0.83
CA ILE A 26 -4.72 -13.37 1.33
C ILE A 26 -3.80 -12.60 2.27
N GLY A 27 -3.20 -13.31 3.22
CA GLY A 27 -2.15 -12.78 4.09
C GLY A 27 -0.89 -12.38 3.31
N LEU A 28 0.13 -11.93 4.03
CA LEU A 28 1.43 -11.62 3.43
C LEU A 28 2.14 -12.94 3.08
N VAL A 29 2.47 -13.13 1.79
CA VAL A 29 2.91 -14.45 1.28
C VAL A 29 4.42 -14.51 1.08
N ASP A 30 5.02 -13.38 0.72
CA ASP A 30 6.44 -13.32 0.39
C ASP A 30 7.32 -13.05 1.63
N GLU A 31 8.62 -13.33 1.53
CA GLU A 31 9.59 -12.96 2.57
C GLU A 31 9.80 -11.44 2.67
N THR A 32 9.70 -10.73 1.54
CA THR A 32 10.00 -9.29 1.50
C THR A 32 8.80 -8.43 1.87
N GLU A 33 7.59 -8.85 1.50
CA GLU A 33 6.35 -8.10 1.72
C GLU A 33 6.16 -7.71 3.21
N PRO A 34 6.24 -8.63 4.19
CA PRO A 34 6.16 -8.30 5.62
C PRO A 34 7.19 -7.28 6.10
N LEU A 35 8.39 -7.25 5.50
CA LEU A 35 9.43 -6.28 5.86
C LEU A 35 9.00 -4.85 5.54
N PHE A 36 8.36 -4.66 4.38
CA PHE A 36 7.83 -3.36 3.98
C PHE A 36 6.60 -2.96 4.79
N VAL A 37 5.68 -3.91 4.98
CA VAL A 37 4.44 -3.70 5.74
C VAL A 37 4.75 -3.31 7.18
N GLU A 38 5.63 -4.05 7.87
CA GLU A 38 5.94 -3.75 9.27
C GLU A 38 6.73 -2.45 9.41
N ALA A 39 7.66 -2.14 8.49
CA ALA A 39 8.37 -0.86 8.51
C ALA A 39 7.41 0.33 8.33
N ALA A 40 6.48 0.25 7.37
CA ALA A 40 5.46 1.28 7.18
C ALA A 40 4.48 1.36 8.37
N ARG A 41 4.12 0.22 8.98
CA ARG A 41 3.27 0.18 10.17
C ARG A 41 3.96 0.86 11.36
N GLN A 42 5.25 0.61 11.56
CA GLN A 42 6.04 1.29 12.60
C GLN A 42 6.09 2.80 12.37
N MET A 43 6.34 3.27 11.14
CA MET A 43 6.32 4.70 10.81
C MET A 43 4.94 5.32 11.07
N THR A 44 3.87 4.57 10.82
CA THR A 44 2.49 4.98 11.10
C THR A 44 2.22 5.13 12.59
N VAL A 45 2.59 4.14 13.41
CA VAL A 45 2.31 4.09 14.85
C VAL A 45 3.22 5.04 15.64
N THR A 46 4.50 5.13 15.28
CA THR A 46 5.48 5.97 15.99
C THR A 46 5.41 7.43 15.56
N GLY A 47 4.88 7.73 14.39
CA GLY A 47 4.97 9.07 13.80
C GLY A 47 6.40 9.45 13.37
N ASN A 48 7.35 8.51 13.39
CA ASN A 48 8.68 8.74 12.83
C ASN A 48 8.67 8.41 11.33
N TRP A 49 8.59 9.45 10.50
CA TRP A 49 8.56 9.33 9.04
C TRP A 49 9.96 9.33 8.41
N ILE A 50 11.03 9.38 9.22
CA ILE A 50 12.41 9.46 8.73
C ILE A 50 13.08 8.09 8.81
N THR A 51 12.99 7.43 9.96
CA THR A 51 13.72 6.19 10.23
C THR A 51 12.79 4.97 10.18
N PRO A 52 12.86 4.13 9.13
CA PRO A 52 12.14 2.85 9.10
C PRO A 52 12.77 1.83 10.07
N TYR A 53 11.91 1.06 10.73
CA TYR A 53 12.30 -0.01 11.65
C TYR A 53 11.61 -1.32 11.31
N PHE A 54 12.33 -2.43 11.45
CA PHE A 54 11.77 -3.79 11.42
C PHE A 54 12.36 -4.58 12.59
N ASN A 55 11.52 -5.21 13.41
CA ASN A 55 11.95 -5.90 14.63
C ASN A 55 12.93 -5.07 15.49
N GLN A 56 12.60 -3.80 15.72
CA GLN A 56 13.39 -2.83 16.50
C GLN A 56 14.77 -2.47 15.92
N MET A 57 15.11 -2.99 14.73
CA MET A 57 16.34 -2.63 14.02
C MET A 57 16.04 -1.64 12.89
N THR A 58 16.96 -0.71 12.63
CA THR A 58 16.84 0.22 11.50
C THR A 58 16.89 -0.51 10.17
N ARG A 59 16.03 -0.14 9.23
CA ARG A 59 15.94 -0.77 7.89
C ARG A 59 16.25 0.24 6.78
N PHE A 60 17.52 0.46 6.49
CA PHE A 60 17.95 1.42 5.46
C PHE A 60 18.19 0.81 4.07
N ASP A 61 17.62 -0.36 3.80
CA ASP A 61 17.82 -1.08 2.52
C ASP A 61 17.17 -0.37 1.31
N LYS A 62 16.14 0.46 1.56
CA LYS A 62 15.35 1.13 0.53
C LYS A 62 15.04 2.58 0.91
N PRO A 63 14.93 3.50 -0.08
CA PRO A 63 14.43 4.85 0.16
C PRO A 63 13.00 4.83 0.75
N PRO A 64 12.61 5.88 1.50
CA PRO A 64 11.42 5.82 2.35
C PRO A 64 10.09 5.99 1.60
N LEU A 65 10.11 6.29 0.30
CA LEU A 65 8.91 6.61 -0.48
C LEU A 65 7.83 5.52 -0.38
N VAL A 66 8.21 4.25 -0.54
CA VAL A 66 7.24 3.14 -0.46
C VAL A 66 6.62 3.03 0.94
N TYR A 67 7.43 3.23 2.00
CA TYR A 67 6.92 3.20 3.36
C TYR A 67 5.98 4.37 3.63
N TRP A 68 6.25 5.56 3.06
CA TRP A 68 5.35 6.71 3.18
C TRP A 68 4.01 6.47 2.51
N LEU A 69 4.01 5.91 1.30
CA LEU A 69 2.78 5.62 0.58
C LEU A 69 1.93 4.56 1.33
N MET A 70 2.58 3.51 1.83
CA MET A 70 1.92 2.50 2.68
C MET A 70 1.41 3.13 3.99
N ALA A 71 2.20 3.96 4.66
CA ALA A 71 1.82 4.63 5.90
C ALA A 71 0.65 5.60 5.71
N ILE A 72 0.57 6.28 4.57
CA ILE A 72 -0.60 7.09 4.19
C ILE A 72 -1.83 6.18 4.04
N GLY A 73 -1.71 5.05 3.33
CA GLY A 73 -2.77 4.04 3.23
C GLY A 73 -3.24 3.52 4.59
N PHE A 74 -2.30 3.23 5.48
CA PHE A 74 -2.60 2.79 6.84
C PHE A 74 -3.31 3.86 7.68
N LYS A 75 -2.98 5.14 7.48
CA LYS A 75 -3.68 6.25 8.15
C LYS A 75 -5.09 6.48 7.64
N THR A 76 -5.39 6.14 6.38
CA THR A 76 -6.70 6.41 5.77
C THR A 76 -7.67 5.24 5.85
N ILE A 77 -7.17 4.00 5.72
CA ILE A 77 -7.99 2.79 5.60
C ILE A 77 -7.86 1.88 6.83
N GLY A 78 -6.75 2.00 7.57
CA GLY A 78 -6.40 1.10 8.66
C GLY A 78 -5.22 0.21 8.29
N VAL A 79 -4.65 -0.47 9.29
CA VAL A 79 -3.54 -1.41 9.09
C VAL A 79 -4.10 -2.78 8.73
N ASP A 80 -4.14 -3.07 7.43
CA ASP A 80 -4.51 -4.38 6.89
C ASP A 80 -3.76 -4.66 5.57
N GLU A 81 -3.94 -5.87 5.04
CA GLU A 81 -3.32 -6.33 3.79
C GLU A 81 -3.78 -5.54 2.56
N TRP A 82 -5.00 -5.01 2.59
CA TRP A 82 -5.54 -4.23 1.48
C TRP A 82 -4.81 -2.89 1.38
N ALA A 83 -4.70 -2.17 2.50
CA ALA A 83 -4.00 -0.90 2.61
C ALA A 83 -2.50 -1.05 2.37
N ALA A 84 -1.91 -2.17 2.77
CA ALA A 84 -0.50 -2.50 2.54
C ALA A 84 -0.16 -2.57 1.04
N ARG A 85 -1.07 -3.09 0.22
CA ARG A 85 -0.87 -3.30 -1.22
C ARG A 85 -1.36 -2.13 -2.08
N LEU A 86 -2.02 -1.14 -1.49
CA LEU A 86 -2.53 0.04 -2.21
C LEU A 86 -1.47 0.79 -3.05
N PRO A 87 -0.20 0.94 -2.61
CA PRO A 87 0.82 1.64 -3.40
C PRO A 87 1.72 0.70 -4.22
N SER A 88 1.30 -0.54 -4.45
CA SER A 88 2.06 -1.58 -5.16
C SER A 88 1.81 -1.62 -6.66
#